data_AF-A0A9X2V8P5-F1
#
_entry.id   AF-A0A9X2V8P5-F1
#
_cell.length_a   1.000
_cell.length_b   1.000
_cell.length_c   1.000
_cell.angle_alpha   90.00
_cell.angle_beta   90.00
_cell.angle_gamma   90.00
#
_symmetry.space_group_name_H-M   'P 1'
#
loop_
_entity.id
_entity.type
_entity.pdbx_description
1 polymer ?
#
loop_
_entity_poly.entity_id
_entity_poly.type
_entity_poly.pdbx_seq_one_letter_code
_entity_poly.pdbx_strand_id
1 'polypeptide(L)'
;MDNKLSWFLGLLGKKYSEGTFYVHLKRNREDTARSFVKRYNMGIMKAYRSGIILGAEEDPIDVCRHYYDVVNSNIEYFMKTKKNHMVVHLETAEQDFQEFWDRIGATGDLSRALNEWSHKYNS
;
A
#
# COMPACT_ATOMS: atom_id res chain seq x y z
N MET A 1 -6.70 -4.22 -1.03
CA MET A 1 -5.47 -3.60 -0.47
C MET A 1 -5.42 -3.83 1.03
N ASP A 2 -4.52 -4.69 1.49
CA ASP A 2 -4.34 -4.99 2.91
C ASP A 2 -3.20 -4.13 3.49
N ASN A 3 -3.56 -3.07 4.19
CA ASN A 3 -2.61 -2.20 4.87
C ASN A 3 -2.17 -2.74 6.24
N LYS A 4 -2.78 -3.81 6.75
CA LYS A 4 -2.41 -4.43 8.03
C LYS A 4 -1.14 -5.26 7.89
N LEU A 5 -0.83 -5.76 6.69
CA LEU A 5 0.40 -6.52 6.42
C LEU A 5 1.66 -5.70 6.75
N SER A 6 1.59 -4.37 6.66
CA SER A 6 2.69 -3.46 7.04
C SER A 6 3.13 -3.59 8.50
N TRP A 7 2.29 -4.15 9.38
CA TRP A 7 2.63 -4.44 10.78
C TRP A 7 3.35 -5.78 10.97
N PHE A 8 3.38 -6.64 9.94
CA PHE A 8 3.91 -8.01 10.01
C PHE A 8 5.10 -8.25 9.09
N LEU A 9 5.79 -7.18 8.64
CA LEU A 9 6.88 -7.26 7.65
C LEU A 9 8.04 -8.16 8.11
N GLY A 10 8.32 -8.21 9.42
CA GLY A 10 9.32 -9.13 9.97
C GLY A 10 8.96 -10.61 9.77
N LEU A 11 7.70 -10.98 10.00
CA LEU A 11 7.21 -12.35 9.77
C LEU A 11 7.12 -12.66 8.27
N LEU A 12 6.68 -11.68 7.47
CA LEU A 12 6.66 -11.80 6.02
C LEU A 12 8.07 -12.11 5.48
N GLY A 13 9.08 -11.37 5.94
CA GLY A 13 10.47 -11.56 5.55
C GLY A 13 11.09 -12.88 5.97
N LYS A 14 10.60 -13.50 7.06
CA LYS A 14 11.03 -14.84 7.49
C LYS A 14 10.36 -15.95 6.69
N LYS A 15 9.10 -15.75 6.31
CA LYS A 15 8.28 -16.78 5.66
C LYS A 15 8.65 -16.98 4.19
N TYR A 16 8.97 -15.91 3.49
CA TYR A 16 9.14 -15.92 2.04
C TYR A 16 10.63 -15.78 1.66
N SER A 17 11.07 -16.62 0.72
CA SER A 17 12.48 -16.79 0.33
C SER A 17 13.00 -15.67 -0.60
N GLU A 18 14.29 -15.68 -0.91
CA GLU A 18 14.96 -14.69 -1.78
C GLU A 18 14.37 -14.58 -3.20
N GLY A 19 13.68 -15.61 -3.69
CA GLY A 19 13.02 -15.60 -5.01
C GLY A 19 11.69 -14.84 -5.05
N THR A 20 11.21 -14.34 -3.91
CA THR A 20 9.91 -13.67 -3.83
C THR A 20 9.96 -12.28 -4.44
N PHE A 21 9.02 -12.00 -5.35
CA PHE A 21 8.84 -10.68 -5.94
C PHE A 21 7.84 -9.87 -5.11
N TYR A 22 8.30 -8.79 -4.49
CA TYR A 22 7.47 -7.95 -3.62
C TYR A 22 6.92 -6.74 -4.38
N VAL A 23 5.62 -6.50 -4.27
CA VAL A 23 4.95 -5.33 -4.86
C VAL A 23 4.45 -4.41 -3.76
N HIS A 24 4.87 -3.15 -3.80
CA HIS A 24 4.32 -2.09 -2.96
C HIS A 24 3.38 -1.22 -3.80
N LEU A 25 2.07 -1.33 -3.56
CA LEU A 25 1.09 -0.44 -4.20
C LEU A 25 1.03 0.88 -3.43
N LYS A 26 1.39 1.98 -4.08
CA LYS A 26 1.47 3.31 -3.48
C LYS A 26 0.51 4.27 -4.20
N ARG A 27 -0.03 5.21 -3.44
CA ARG A 27 -0.85 6.33 -3.92
C ARG A 27 -0.34 7.61 -3.30
N ASN A 28 -0.61 8.74 -3.93
CA ASN A 28 -0.39 10.07 -3.39
C ASN A 28 -0.87 10.17 -1.93
N ARG A 29 -0.02 10.79 -1.12
CA ARG A 29 -0.20 10.93 0.33
C ARG A 29 -1.50 11.61 0.71
N GLU A 30 -1.80 12.75 0.09
CA GLU A 30 -2.96 13.57 0.45
C GLU A 30 -4.26 12.88 0.05
N ASP A 31 -4.29 12.31 -1.14
CA ASP A 31 -5.40 11.49 -1.62
C ASP A 31 -5.68 10.29 -0.71
N THR A 32 -4.62 9.63 -0.25
CA THR A 32 -4.72 8.49 0.66
C THR A 32 -5.20 8.92 2.04
N ALA A 33 -4.65 10.01 2.59
CA ALA A 33 -5.06 10.56 3.87
C ALA A 33 -6.54 10.97 3.85
N ARG A 34 -6.99 11.68 2.80
CA ARG A 34 -8.40 12.03 2.61
C ARG A 34 -9.31 10.80 2.52
N SER A 35 -8.86 9.72 1.87
CA SER A 35 -9.58 8.45 1.84
C SER A 35 -9.72 7.82 3.23
N PHE A 36 -8.69 7.92 4.07
CA PHE A 36 -8.74 7.43 5.46
C PHE A 36 -9.60 8.30 6.38
N VAL A 37 -9.63 9.62 6.18
CA VAL A 37 -10.51 10.53 6.94
C VAL A 37 -11.98 10.11 6.81
N LYS A 38 -12.42 9.71 5.61
CA LYS A 38 -13.79 9.19 5.40
C LYS A 38 -14.15 8.00 6.29
N ARG A 39 -13.14 7.28 6.80
CA ARG A 39 -13.28 6.07 7.63
C ARG A 39 -12.59 6.22 8.98
N TYR A 40 -12.38 7.46 9.44
CA TYR A 40 -11.57 7.77 10.62
C TYR A 40 -12.02 7.07 11.90
N ASN A 41 -13.34 6.93 12.07
CA ASN A 41 -13.94 6.31 13.26
C ASN A 41 -14.17 4.80 13.15
N MET A 42 -13.62 4.14 12.12
CA MET A 42 -13.80 2.70 11.93
C MET A 42 -12.52 2.02 11.44
N GLY A 43 -12.54 0.69 11.47
CA GLY A 43 -11.45 -0.15 10.98
C GLY A 43 -10.09 0.21 11.58
N ILE A 44 -9.07 0.27 10.71
CA ILE A 44 -7.68 0.51 11.10
C ILE A 44 -7.44 1.91 11.68
N MET A 45 -8.16 2.93 11.22
CA MET A 45 -7.96 4.29 11.73
C MET A 45 -8.43 4.44 13.17
N LYS A 46 -9.56 3.82 13.52
CA LYS A 46 -10.01 3.75 14.92
C LYS A 46 -8.96 3.07 15.79
N ALA A 47 -8.48 1.90 15.38
CA ALA A 47 -7.46 1.16 16.13
C ALA A 47 -6.15 1.95 16.27
N TYR A 48 -5.71 2.62 15.20
CA TYR A 48 -4.49 3.41 15.18
C TYR A 48 -4.58 4.62 16.14
N ARG A 49 -5.65 5.43 16.04
CA ARG A 49 -5.79 6.63 16.86
C ARG A 49 -6.01 6.34 18.34
N SER A 50 -6.77 5.29 18.67
CA SER A 50 -7.14 5.00 20.06
C SER A 50 -6.21 4.01 20.74
N GLY A 51 -5.47 3.20 19.99
CA GLY A 51 -4.69 2.09 20.52
C GLY A 51 -3.20 2.15 20.25
N ILE A 52 -2.76 2.86 19.19
CA ILE A 52 -1.34 2.93 18.81
C ILE A 52 -0.73 4.28 19.20
N ILE A 53 -1.33 5.40 18.76
CA ILE A 53 -0.76 6.72 19.02
C ILE A 53 -1.13 7.25 20.42
N LEU A 54 -2.16 6.69 21.07
CA LEU A 54 -2.63 7.04 22.43
C LEU A 54 -2.65 8.56 22.72
N GLY A 55 -3.79 9.22 22.52
CA GLY A 55 -4.03 10.56 23.07
C GLY A 55 -3.72 11.74 22.14
N ALA A 56 -3.70 11.54 20.83
CA ALA A 56 -3.66 12.64 19.88
C ALA A 56 -5.03 13.35 19.82
N GLU A 57 -5.17 14.50 20.49
CA GLU A 57 -6.14 15.54 20.11
C GLU A 57 -5.62 16.25 18.85
N GLU A 58 -5.50 15.51 17.76
CA GLU A 58 -5.01 16.00 16.48
C GLU A 58 -6.14 16.00 15.45
N ASP A 59 -6.04 16.92 14.48
CA ASP A 59 -6.94 16.94 13.33
C ASP A 59 -6.94 15.55 12.66
N PRO A 60 -8.11 14.94 12.38
CA PRO A 60 -8.20 13.66 11.70
C PRO A 60 -7.32 13.53 10.46
N ILE A 61 -7.11 14.61 9.68
CA ILE A 61 -6.24 14.57 8.51
C ILE A 61 -4.78 14.32 8.87
N ASP A 62 -4.29 14.89 9.96
CA ASP A 62 -2.89 14.77 10.38
C ASP A 62 -2.61 13.38 10.94
N VAL A 63 -3.56 12.81 11.67
CA VAL A 63 -3.48 11.40 12.09
C VAL A 63 -3.47 10.45 10.88
N CYS A 64 -4.29 10.72 9.85
CA CYS A 64 -4.32 9.91 8.62
C CYS A 64 -3.03 10.04 7.79
N ARG A 65 -2.45 11.25 7.74
CA ARG A 65 -1.16 11.54 7.12
C ARG A 65 -0.03 10.81 7.85
N HIS A 66 -0.01 10.89 9.17
CA HIS A 66 0.97 10.17 9.98
C HIS A 66 0.83 8.65 9.82
N TYR A 67 -0.40 8.13 9.76
CA TYR A 67 -0.64 6.72 9.44
C TYR A 67 -0.04 6.32 8.08
N TYR A 68 -0.25 7.15 7.05
CA TYR A 68 0.37 6.95 5.73
C TYR A 68 1.89 6.89 5.84
N ASP A 69 2.50 7.86 6.51
CA ASP A 69 3.96 7.98 6.62
C ASP A 69 4.55 6.77 7.36
N VAL A 70 3.93 6.31 8.46
CA VAL A 70 4.37 5.14 9.22
C VAL A 70 4.30 3.86 8.38
N VAL A 71 3.16 3.61 7.71
CA VAL A 71 2.98 2.41 6.89
C VAL A 71 3.99 2.38 5.74
N ASN A 72 4.12 3.49 5.01
CA ASN A 72 5.04 3.56 3.86
C ASN A 72 6.49 3.46 4.30
N SER A 73 6.89 4.13 5.39
CA SER A 73 8.26 4.06 5.91
C SER A 73 8.65 2.64 6.32
N ASN A 74 7.74 1.90 6.98
CA ASN A 74 7.97 0.51 7.35
C ASN A 74 8.17 -0.38 6.12
N ILE A 75 7.32 -0.22 5.09
CA ILE A 75 7.43 -0.97 3.84
C ILE A 75 8.73 -0.62 3.12
N GLU A 76 9.05 0.66 2.96
CA GLU A 76 10.27 1.13 2.31
C GLU A 76 11.52 0.59 3.02
N TYR A 77 11.55 0.59 4.35
CA TYR A 77 12.65 0.02 5.11
C TYR A 77 12.77 -1.50 4.90
N PHE A 78 11.66 -2.23 4.90
CA PHE A 78 11.65 -3.67 4.62
C PHE A 78 12.19 -3.98 3.21
N MET A 79 11.77 -3.20 2.21
CA MET A 79 12.13 -3.41 0.80
C MET A 79 13.62 -3.17 0.51
N LYS A 80 14.33 -2.34 1.29
CA LYS A 80 15.79 -2.12 1.14
C LYS A 80 16.61 -3.40 1.12
N THR A 81 16.12 -4.44 1.79
CA THR A 81 16.81 -5.74 1.89
C THR A 81 16.34 -6.76 0.86
N LYS A 82 15.40 -6.41 -0.02
CA LYS A 82 14.77 -7.33 -0.99
C LYS A 82 15.36 -7.13 -2.38
N LYS A 83 15.90 -8.21 -2.95
CA LYS A 83 16.48 -8.20 -4.30
C LYS A 83 15.42 -7.95 -5.38
N ASN A 84 14.26 -8.58 -5.24
CA ASN A 84 13.19 -8.54 -6.22
C ASN A 84 11.99 -7.78 -5.67
N HIS A 85 11.89 -6.49 -6.01
CA HIS A 85 10.72 -5.69 -5.65
C HIS A 85 10.43 -4.60 -6.68
N MET A 86 9.23 -4.05 -6.61
CA MET A 86 8.85 -2.82 -7.32
C MET A 86 7.77 -2.05 -6.56
N VAL A 87 7.62 -0.78 -6.93
CA VAL A 87 6.49 0.06 -6.51
C VAL A 87 5.56 0.19 -7.70
N VAL A 88 4.26 0.02 -7.47
CA VAL A 88 3.21 0.34 -8.44
C VAL A 88 2.48 1.57 -7.90
N HIS A 89 2.52 2.67 -8.63
CA HIS A 89 1.86 3.92 -8.28
C HIS A 89 0.47 3.93 -8.90
N LEU A 90 -0.55 4.25 -8.11
CA LEU A 90 -1.91 4.33 -8.63
C LEU A 90 -2.09 5.46 -9.66
N GLU A 91 -1.24 6.47 -9.60
CA GLU A 91 -1.21 7.58 -10.55
C GLU A 91 -0.68 7.17 -11.93
N THR A 92 0.14 6.11 -12.01
CA THR A 92 0.73 5.55 -13.23
C THR A 92 0.45 4.05 -13.32
N ALA A 93 -0.73 3.63 -12.86
CA ALA A 93 -1.02 2.22 -12.63
C ALA A 93 -0.93 1.38 -13.91
N GLU A 94 -1.33 1.91 -15.06
CA GLU A 94 -1.24 1.20 -16.34
C GLU A 94 0.22 0.90 -16.71
N GLN A 95 1.11 1.90 -16.60
CA GLN A 95 2.53 1.75 -16.94
C GLN A 95 3.24 0.84 -15.93
N ASP A 96 3.02 1.07 -14.65
CA ASP A 96 3.68 0.30 -13.59
C ASP A 96 3.16 -1.15 -13.56
N PHE A 97 1.87 -1.38 -13.88
CA PHE A 97 1.30 -2.72 -13.98
C PHE A 97 1.80 -3.48 -15.21
N GLN A 98 1.99 -2.79 -16.35
CA GLN A 98 2.64 -3.39 -17.52
C GLN A 98 4.04 -3.89 -17.16
N GLU A 99 4.85 -3.06 -16.50
CA GLU A 99 6.19 -3.48 -16.07
C GLU A 99 6.11 -4.67 -15.10
N PHE A 100 5.18 -4.64 -14.15
CA PHE A 100 4.94 -5.76 -13.24
C PHE A 100 4.62 -7.05 -14.00
N TRP A 101 3.69 -6.99 -14.96
CA TRP A 101 3.26 -8.11 -15.79
C TRP A 101 4.45 -8.76 -16.50
N ASP A 102 5.30 -7.93 -17.12
CA ASP A 102 6.48 -8.40 -17.83
C ASP A 102 7.52 -9.02 -16.89
N ARG A 103 7.75 -8.39 -15.72
CA ARG A 103 8.71 -8.86 -14.71
C ARG A 103 8.38 -10.22 -14.11
N ILE A 104 7.10 -10.53 -13.94
CA ILE A 104 6.68 -11.84 -13.42
C ILE A 104 6.47 -12.87 -14.53
N GLY A 105 6.64 -12.49 -15.80
CA GLY A 105 6.37 -13.35 -16.94
C GLY A 105 4.91 -13.77 -17.03
N ALA A 106 3.98 -12.86 -16.71
CA ALA A 106 2.56 -13.16 -16.72
C ALA A 106 2.08 -13.48 -18.14
N THR A 107 1.15 -14.42 -18.24
CA THR A 107 0.53 -14.85 -19.49
C THR A 107 -0.96 -14.56 -19.45
N GLY A 108 -1.55 -14.14 -20.57
CA GLY A 108 -2.99 -13.86 -20.66
C GLY A 108 -3.28 -12.63 -21.52
N ASP A 109 -4.46 -12.06 -21.33
CA ASP A 109 -4.91 -10.85 -22.03
C ASP A 109 -4.48 -9.60 -21.27
N LEU A 110 -3.30 -9.12 -21.61
CA LEU A 110 -2.70 -7.92 -21.03
C LEU A 110 -3.55 -6.67 -21.28
N SER A 111 -4.09 -6.51 -22.50
CA SER A 111 -4.94 -5.37 -22.85
C SER A 111 -6.18 -5.30 -21.97
N ARG A 112 -6.82 -6.45 -21.72
CA ARG A 112 -7.95 -6.54 -20.81
C ARG A 112 -7.55 -6.25 -19.37
N ALA A 113 -6.42 -6.78 -18.90
CA ALA A 113 -5.93 -6.53 -17.55
C ALA A 113 -5.61 -5.05 -17.30
N LEU A 114 -5.04 -4.35 -18.30
CA LEU A 114 -4.79 -2.91 -18.23
C LEU A 114 -6.09 -2.11 -18.17
N ASN A 115 -7.12 -2.53 -18.91
CA ASN A 115 -8.42 -1.85 -18.93
C ASN A 115 -9.11 -1.83 -17.56
N GLU A 116 -8.86 -2.83 -16.69
CA GLU A 116 -9.41 -2.87 -15.33
C GLU A 116 -9.00 -1.66 -14.47
N TRP A 117 -7.85 -1.02 -14.76
CA TRP A 117 -7.42 0.18 -14.05
C TRP A 117 -8.27 1.43 -14.35
N SER A 118 -9.02 1.42 -15.46
CA SER A 118 -9.95 2.49 -15.82
C SER A 118 -11.28 2.43 -15.03
N HIS A 119 -11.56 1.31 -14.37
CA HIS A 119 -12.81 1.09 -13.65
C HIS A 119 -12.68 1.44 -12.15
N LYS A 120 -13.55 2.34 -11.67
CA LYS A 120 -13.65 2.70 -10.25
C LYS A 120 -14.67 1.81 -9.53
N TYR A 121 -14.19 0.85 -8.76
CA TYR A 121 -15.05 -0.06 -7.99
C TYR A 121 -15.46 0.46 -6.60
N ASN A 122 -14.67 1.37 -6.02
CA ASN A 122 -14.91 1.89 -4.66
C ASN A 122 -15.03 3.42 -4.72
N SER A 123 -16.23 3.89 -5.06
CA SER A 123 -16.62 5.30 -5.04
C SER A 123 -16.99 5.75 -3.63
#